data_AF-A0A1G9MEQ3-F1
#
_entry.id   AF-A0A1G9MEQ3-F1
#
_cell.length_a   1.000
_cell.length_b   1.000
_cell.length_c   1.000
_cell.angle_alpha   90.00
_cell.angle_beta   90.00
_cell.angle_gamma   90.00
#
_symmetry.space_group_name_H-M   'P 1'
#
loop_
_entity.id
_entity.type
_entity.pdbx_description
1 polymer ?
#
loop_
_entity_poly.entity_id
_entity_poly.type
_entity_poly.pdbx_seq_one_letter_code
_entity_poly.pdbx_strand_id
1 'polypeptide(L)'
;MPWVKGQSGNPGGRKPLPAEVREAIRTNGEKAVARMNQLLNDDEAWGRFGWMDQKVQIRLLEVAQARAYGHKPMAEIDQPAQVVDAGSIIRQVYDGMKAEGTLPEFRNSRKASETD
;
A
#
# COMPACT_ATOMS: atom_id res chain seq x y z
N MET A 1 5.73 22.62 36.78
CA MET A 1 4.50 23.23 36.26
C MET A 1 3.45 22.13 36.09
N PRO A 2 2.19 22.33 36.49
CA PRO A 2 1.15 21.30 36.37
C PRO A 2 0.75 21.12 34.89
N TRP A 3 0.56 19.87 34.49
CA TRP A 3 0.09 19.49 33.14
C TRP A 3 -1.36 19.94 32.93
N VAL A 4 -1.62 20.68 31.84
CA VAL A 4 -2.96 21.21 31.52
C VAL A 4 -3.61 20.31 30.46
N LYS A 5 -4.81 19.80 30.77
CA LYS A 5 -5.60 18.96 29.87
C LYS A 5 -5.86 19.70 28.54
N GLY A 6 -5.38 19.14 27.43
CA GLY A 6 -5.52 19.73 26.08
C GLY A 6 -4.30 20.49 25.57
N GLN A 7 -3.28 20.74 26.41
CA GLN A 7 -1.98 21.22 25.93
C GLN A 7 -1.07 20.06 25.53
N SER A 8 -0.48 20.16 24.33
CA SER A 8 0.63 19.28 23.93
C SER A 8 1.74 19.40 24.97
N GLY A 9 2.18 18.25 25.52
CA GLY A 9 3.36 18.19 26.40
C GLY A 9 4.67 18.60 25.70
N ASN A 10 4.61 18.87 24.39
CA ASN A 10 5.68 19.46 23.61
C ASN A 10 5.14 20.69 22.85
N PRO A 11 5.24 21.91 23.44
CA PRO A 11 4.76 23.14 22.82
C PRO A 11 5.52 23.52 21.53
N GLY A 12 6.72 22.99 21.32
CA GLY A 12 7.52 23.21 20.11
C GLY A 12 7.25 22.22 18.96
N GLY A 13 6.37 21.25 19.15
CA GLY A 13 6.08 20.22 18.15
C GLY A 13 7.26 19.29 17.85
N ARG A 14 7.11 18.42 16.84
CA ARG A 14 8.23 17.57 16.39
C ARG A 14 9.31 18.46 15.80
N LYS A 15 10.57 18.31 16.27
CA LYS A 15 11.72 19.00 15.68
C LYS A 15 11.78 18.68 14.18
N PRO A 16 12.04 19.68 13.32
CA PRO A 16 12.15 19.43 11.89
C PRO A 16 13.31 18.46 11.63
N LEU A 17 13.06 17.45 10.78
CA LEU A 17 14.13 16.55 10.35
C LEU A 17 15.18 17.36 9.57
N PRO A 18 16.48 17.13 9.82
CA PRO A 18 17.55 17.66 8.98
C PRO A 18 17.31 17.30 7.50
N ALA A 19 17.67 18.22 6.59
CA ALA A 19 17.41 18.05 5.16
C ALA A 19 18.05 16.77 4.60
N GLU A 20 19.28 16.46 5.02
CA GLU A 20 20.00 15.24 4.63
C GLU A 20 19.27 13.96 5.04
N VAL A 21 18.72 13.92 6.25
CA VAL A 21 17.96 12.76 6.76
C VAL A 21 16.66 12.61 5.98
N ARG A 22 16.00 13.71 5.63
CA ARG A 22 14.77 13.70 4.83
C ARG A 22 15.01 13.17 3.43
N GLU A 23 16.09 13.62 2.77
CA GLU A 23 16.49 13.11 1.46
C GLU A 23 16.85 11.63 1.51
N ALA A 24 17.62 11.21 2.52
CA ALA A 24 17.96 9.79 2.69
C ALA A 24 16.71 8.91 2.87
N ILE A 25 15.73 9.36 3.67
CA ILE A 25 14.44 8.67 3.84
C ILE A 25 13.69 8.60 2.51
N ARG A 26 13.64 9.72 1.76
CA ARG A 26 12.96 9.78 0.46
C ARG A 26 13.57 8.80 -0.54
N THR A 27 14.88 8.87 -0.76
CA THR A 27 15.59 8.00 -1.73
C THR A 27 15.47 6.53 -1.35
N ASN A 28 15.59 6.20 -0.07
CA ASN A 28 15.43 4.81 0.38
C ASN A 28 13.98 4.35 0.26
N GLY A 29 13.01 5.24 0.49
CA GLY A 29 11.59 4.97 0.27
C GLY A 29 11.27 4.64 -1.19
N GLU A 30 11.81 5.42 -2.14
CA GLU A 30 11.65 5.18 -3.57
C GLU A 30 12.22 3.82 -3.99
N LYS A 31 13.43 3.48 -3.53
CA LYS A 31 14.05 2.17 -3.78
C LYS A 31 13.22 1.02 -3.21
N ALA A 32 12.70 1.17 -2.00
CA ALA A 32 11.87 0.15 -1.37
C ALA A 32 10.56 -0.08 -2.14
N VAL A 33 9.90 0.98 -2.61
CA VAL A 33 8.68 0.89 -3.43
C VAL A 33 8.98 0.23 -4.77
N ALA A 34 10.07 0.61 -5.44
CA ALA A 34 10.49 0.00 -6.70
C ALA A 34 10.74 -1.50 -6.53
N ARG A 35 11.45 -1.90 -5.47
CA ARG A 35 11.70 -3.32 -5.17
C ARG A 35 10.41 -4.07 -4.85
N MET A 36 9.52 -3.49 -4.07
CA MET A 36 8.22 -4.08 -3.76
C MET A 36 7.41 -4.32 -5.04
N ASN A 37 7.36 -3.36 -5.95
CA ASN A 37 6.69 -3.53 -7.24
C ASN A 37 7.32 -4.63 -8.09
N GLN A 38 8.65 -4.74 -8.13
CA GLN A 38 9.31 -5.84 -8.83
C GLN A 38 8.88 -7.20 -8.28
N LEU A 39 8.85 -7.35 -6.95
CA LEU A 39 8.47 -8.61 -6.30
C LEU A 39 6.98 -8.93 -6.50
N LEU A 40 6.11 -7.93 -6.49
CA LEU A 40 4.67 -8.12 -6.73
C LEU A 40 4.34 -8.51 -8.17
N ASN A 41 5.21 -8.18 -9.13
CA ASN A 41 5.03 -8.54 -10.55
C ASN A 41 5.90 -9.74 -10.99
N ASP A 42 6.63 -10.38 -10.06
CA ASP A 42 7.42 -11.57 -10.32
C ASP A 42 6.60 -12.81 -9.96
N ASP A 43 5.89 -13.39 -10.94
CA ASP A 43 5.01 -14.55 -10.73
C ASP A 43 5.77 -15.77 -10.18
N GLU A 44 7.07 -15.91 -10.49
CA GLU A 44 7.90 -17.02 -10.00
C GLU A 44 8.25 -16.88 -8.51
N ALA A 45 8.06 -15.69 -7.93
CA ALA A 45 8.27 -15.46 -6.51
C ALA A 45 7.18 -16.09 -5.64
N TRP A 46 5.97 -16.29 -6.17
CA TRP A 46 4.78 -16.55 -5.36
C TRP A 46 4.35 -18.01 -5.32
N GLY A 47 3.51 -18.33 -4.33
CA GLY A 47 2.89 -19.64 -4.20
C GLY A 47 3.76 -20.67 -3.49
N ARG A 48 3.27 -21.92 -3.45
CA ARG A 48 3.92 -23.02 -2.71
C ARG A 48 5.29 -23.39 -3.27
N PHE A 49 5.50 -23.20 -4.58
CA PHE A 49 6.71 -23.56 -5.29
C PHE A 49 7.56 -22.34 -5.71
N GLY A 50 7.12 -21.13 -5.36
CA GLY A 50 7.87 -19.92 -5.64
C GLY A 50 9.14 -19.82 -4.79
N TRP A 51 10.10 -19.03 -5.25
CA TRP A 51 11.39 -18.90 -4.57
C TRP A 51 11.31 -18.08 -3.27
N MET A 52 10.24 -17.30 -3.07
CA MET A 52 10.06 -16.47 -1.88
C MET A 52 9.41 -17.27 -0.74
N ASP A 53 9.94 -17.13 0.48
CA ASP A 53 9.34 -17.73 1.68
C ASP A 53 7.90 -17.24 1.89
N GLN A 54 6.97 -18.14 2.24
CA GLN A 54 5.56 -17.82 2.47
C GLN A 54 5.34 -16.72 3.51
N LYS A 55 6.14 -16.67 4.57
CA LYS A 55 6.05 -15.59 5.58
C LYS A 55 6.39 -14.24 4.98
N VAL A 56 7.36 -14.21 4.06
CA VAL A 56 7.77 -13.00 3.35
C VAL A 56 6.70 -12.58 2.34
N GLN A 57 6.11 -13.54 1.63
CA GLN A 57 4.96 -13.30 0.74
C GLN A 57 3.80 -12.62 1.49
N ILE A 58 3.39 -13.18 2.64
CA ILE A 58 2.31 -12.62 3.48
C ILE A 58 2.67 -11.20 3.94
N ARG A 59 3.89 -11.01 4.45
CA ARG A 59 4.35 -9.69 4.94
C ARG A 59 4.38 -8.65 3.81
N LEU A 60 4.78 -9.05 2.62
CA LEU A 60 4.82 -8.19 1.44
C LEU A 60 3.41 -7.76 1.04
N LEU A 61 2.45 -8.69 1.06
CA LEU A 61 1.04 -8.40 0.80
C LEU A 61 0.43 -7.48 1.86
N GLU A 62 0.69 -7.71 3.15
CA GLU A 62 0.25 -6.83 4.25
C GLU A 62 0.73 -5.39 4.04
N VAL A 63 2.01 -5.23 3.69
CA VAL A 63 2.61 -3.91 3.45
C VAL A 63 2.04 -3.26 2.18
N ALA A 64 1.85 -4.02 1.11
CA ALA A 64 1.26 -3.54 -0.13
C ALA A 64 -0.19 -3.07 0.09
N GLN A 65 -1.01 -3.87 0.78
CA GLN A 65 -2.38 -3.54 1.14
C GLN A 65 -2.45 -2.29 2.03
N ALA A 66 -1.63 -2.23 3.08
CA ALA A 66 -1.58 -1.08 3.97
C ALA A 66 -1.19 0.22 3.24
N ARG A 67 -0.33 0.14 2.21
CA ARG A 67 0.04 1.29 1.39
C ARG A 67 -1.04 1.70 0.40
N ALA A 68 -1.74 0.72 -0.18
CA ALA A 68 -2.80 0.98 -1.15
C ALA A 68 -4.07 1.55 -0.50
N TYR A 69 -4.44 1.04 0.69
CA TYR A 69 -5.76 1.30 1.31
C TYR A 69 -5.66 1.92 2.72
N GLY A 70 -4.46 2.12 3.25
CA GLY A 70 -4.23 2.56 4.62
C GLY A 70 -4.24 1.40 5.63
N HIS A 71 -3.80 1.67 6.86
CA HIS A 71 -3.83 0.72 7.97
C HIS A 71 -5.26 0.59 8.52
N LYS A 72 -6.15 -0.09 7.79
CA LYS A 72 -7.36 -0.64 8.40
C LYS A 72 -7.03 -2.02 8.98
N PRO A 73 -7.50 -2.35 10.20
CA PRO A 73 -7.34 -3.69 10.74
C PRO A 73 -8.05 -4.69 9.81
N MET A 74 -7.41 -5.84 9.55
CA MET A 74 -7.99 -6.94 8.76
C MET A 74 -9.32 -7.47 9.32
N ALA A 75 -9.71 -7.04 10.53
CA ALA A 75 -10.92 -7.47 11.24
C ALA A 75 -12.25 -7.01 10.63
N GLU A 76 -12.26 -6.16 9.58
CA GLU A 76 -13.50 -5.77 8.87
C GLU A 76 -13.69 -6.49 7.52
N ILE A 77 -12.79 -7.40 7.14
CA ILE A 77 -13.04 -8.26 5.98
C ILE A 77 -13.88 -9.45 6.47
N ASP A 78 -15.19 -9.22 6.57
CA ASP A 78 -16.21 -10.23 6.91
C ASP A 78 -16.47 -11.15 5.70
N GLN A 79 -15.41 -11.79 5.19
CA GLN A 79 -15.52 -12.85 4.20
C GLN A 79 -14.82 -14.08 4.76
N PRO A 80 -15.56 -15.20 4.92
CA PRO A 80 -14.98 -16.42 5.46
C PRO A 80 -13.78 -16.83 4.60
N ALA A 81 -12.72 -17.25 5.27
CA ALA A 81 -11.52 -17.82 4.68
C ALA A 81 -11.87 -19.12 3.92
N GLN A 82 -12.50 -18.99 2.76
CA GLN A 82 -12.33 -19.94 1.70
C GLN A 82 -10.90 -19.77 1.20
N VAL A 83 -10.26 -20.87 0.80
CA VAL A 83 -8.97 -20.82 0.13
C VAL A 83 -9.22 -20.15 -1.23
N VAL A 84 -9.27 -18.82 -1.22
CA VAL A 84 -9.48 -18.04 -2.42
C VAL A 84 -8.10 -17.86 -3.02
N ASP A 85 -7.89 -18.50 -4.17
CA ASP A 85 -6.73 -18.25 -5.02
C ASP A 85 -6.55 -16.73 -5.15
N ALA A 86 -5.41 -16.20 -4.70
CA ALA A 86 -5.16 -14.76 -4.67
C ALA A 86 -5.35 -14.13 -6.06
N GLY A 87 -5.09 -14.90 -7.13
CA GLY A 87 -5.37 -14.50 -8.51
C GLY A 87 -6.86 -14.19 -8.76
N SER A 88 -7.77 -14.96 -8.17
CA SER A 88 -9.22 -14.75 -8.33
C SER A 88 -9.74 -13.52 -7.58
N ILE A 89 -9.18 -13.18 -6.40
CA ILE A 89 -9.50 -11.93 -5.70
C ILE A 89 -9.03 -10.74 -6.51
N ILE A 90 -7.78 -10.77 -6.98
CA ILE A 90 -7.20 -9.67 -7.77
C ILE A 90 -8.03 -9.45 -9.04
N ARG A 91 -8.47 -10.54 -9.69
CA ARG A 91 -9.33 -10.46 -10.89
C ARG A 91 -10.71 -9.89 -10.59
N GLN A 92 -11.36 -10.29 -9.50
CA GLN A 92 -12.64 -9.71 -9.08
C GLN A 92 -12.53 -8.22 -8.76
N VAL A 93 -11.47 -7.81 -8.07
CA VAL A 93 -11.21 -6.40 -7.74
C VAL A 93 -10.99 -5.60 -9.04
N TYR A 94 -10.20 -6.13 -9.96
CA TYR A 94 -9.95 -5.49 -11.26
C TYR A 94 -11.22 -5.37 -12.11
N ASP A 95 -12.03 -6.44 -12.19
CA ASP A 95 -13.28 -6.46 -12.94
C ASP A 95 -14.32 -5.51 -12.32
N GLY A 96 -14.36 -5.40 -10.98
CA GLY A 96 -15.17 -4.41 -10.27
C GLY A 96 -14.76 -2.98 -10.61
N MET A 97 -13.46 -2.66 -10.55
CA MET A 97 -12.94 -1.34 -10.91
C MET A 97 -13.18 -1.01 -12.39
N LYS A 98 -13.16 -2.02 -13.27
CA LYS A 98 -13.49 -1.86 -14.69
C LYS A 98 -14.95 -1.48 -14.89
N ALA A 99 -15.86 -2.17 -14.20
CA ALA A 99 -17.30 -1.88 -14.26
C ALA A 99 -17.64 -0.50 -13.71
N GLU A 100 -16.96 -0.06 -12.66
CA GLU A 100 -17.14 1.26 -12.06
C GLU A 100 -16.37 2.38 -12.81
N GLY A 101 -15.55 2.04 -13.80
CA GLY A 101 -14.71 2.98 -14.54
C GLY A 101 -13.68 3.69 -13.65
N THR A 102 -13.29 3.08 -12.53
CA THR A 102 -12.36 3.64 -11.54
C THR A 102 -10.92 3.17 -11.73
N LEU A 103 -10.67 2.32 -12.73
CA LEU A 103 -9.33 1.87 -13.07
C LEU A 103 -8.38 3.04 -13.37
N PRO A 104 -7.11 2.96 -12.92
CA PRO A 104 -6.12 4.02 -13.12
C PRO A 104 -5.95 4.46 -14.59
N GLU A 105 -6.05 3.52 -15.53
CA GLU A 105 -5.98 3.77 -16.97
C GLU A 105 -7.17 4.56 -17.52
N PHE A 106 -8.36 4.46 -16.90
CA PHE A 106 -9.54 5.25 -17.27
C PHE A 106 -9.57 6.64 -16.60
N ARG A 107 -8.84 6.81 -15.48
CA ARG A 107 -8.66 8.12 -14.86
C ARG A 107 -7.79 9.05 -15.69
N ASN A 108 -6.79 8.51 -16.39
CA ASN A 108 -5.93 9.29 -17.28
C ASN A 108 -6.64 9.71 -18.57
N SER A 109 -7.53 8.88 -19.11
CA SER A 109 -8.32 9.25 -20.30
C SER A 109 -9.38 10.31 -20.02
N ARG A 110 -10.03 10.29 -18.85
CA ARG A 110 -10.95 11.38 -18.43
C ARG A 110 -10.25 12.72 -18.23
N LYS A 111 -9.08 12.73 -17.59
CA LYS A 111 -8.30 13.96 -17.42
C LYS A 111 -7.83 14.52 -18.77
N ALA A 112 -7.50 13.67 -19.74
CA ALA A 112 -7.14 14.10 -21.08
C ALA A 112 -8.32 14.73 -21.85
N SER A 113 -9.55 14.24 -21.65
CA SER A 113 -10.74 14.78 -22.33
C SER A 113 -11.36 16.02 -21.67
N GLU A 114 -10.99 16.37 -20.44
CA GLU A 114 -11.46 17.57 -19.73
C GLU A 114 -10.54 18.79 -19.94
N THR A 115 -9.50 18.66 -20.78
CA THR A 115 -8.51 19.73 -21.04
C THR A 115 -8.61 20.33 -22.46
N ASP A 116 -9.68 20.04 -23.21
CA ASP A 116 -10.04 20.71 -24.47
C ASP A 116 -11.33 21.53 -24.32
#